data_AF-A0A6A7LFT2-F1
#
_entry.id   AF-A0A6A7LFT2-F1
#
_cell.length_a   1.000
_cell.length_b   1.000
_cell.length_c   1.000
_cell.angle_alpha   90.00
_cell.angle_beta   90.00
_cell.angle_gamma   90.00
#
_symmetry.space_group_name_H-M   'P 1'
#
loop_
_entity.id
_entity.type
_entity.pdbx_description
1 polymer ?
#
loop_
_entity_poly.entity_id
_entity_poly.type
_entity_poly.pdbx_seq_one_letter_code
_entity_poly.pdbx_strand_id
1 'polypeptide(L)' 'MLLKRKKCDECGSSFRKIEELMQHQQVVHGKDQSYRCNSCGLEYFGMEQMRAHIMKFHSYRNKRI' A
#
# COMPACT_ATOMS: atom_id res chain seq x y z
N MET A 1 -19.32 14.66 25.93
CA MET A 1 -19.19 13.68 24.83
C MET A 1 -17.72 13.50 24.52
N LEU A 2 -17.15 12.31 24.75
CA LEU A 2 -15.74 12.03 24.47
C LEU A 2 -15.55 11.84 22.96
N LEU A 3 -14.94 12.82 22.28
CA LEU A 3 -14.53 12.70 20.88
C LEU A 3 -13.34 11.72 20.83
N LYS A 4 -13.63 10.42 20.84
CA LYS A 4 -12.62 9.35 20.86
C LYS A 4 -11.93 9.29 19.49
N ARG A 5 -10.84 10.05 19.35
CA ARG A 5 -9.97 10.00 18.17
C ARG A 5 -9.44 8.59 17.96
N LYS A 6 -9.40 8.18 16.70
CA LYS A 6 -8.94 6.87 16.28
C LYS A 6 -7.51 7.04 15.80
N LYS A 7 -6.58 6.51 16.58
CA LYS A 7 -5.15 6.63 16.36
C LYS A 7 -4.64 5.40 15.62
N CYS A 8 -3.77 5.63 14.64
CA CYS A 8 -3.02 4.59 13.97
C CYS A 8 -1.89 4.14 14.89
N ASP A 9 -1.83 2.83 15.16
CA ASP A 9 -0.82 2.26 16.05
C ASP A 9 0.57 2.19 15.40
N GLU A 10 0.64 2.17 14.07
CA GLU A 10 1.89 2.06 13.32
C GLU A 10 2.64 3.38 13.13
N CYS A 11 1.94 4.53 13.15
CA CYS A 11 2.58 5.85 12.98
C CYS A 11 2.11 6.93 13.95
N GLY A 12 1.12 6.64 14.81
CA GLY A 12 0.59 7.60 15.77
C GLY A 12 -0.39 8.64 15.20
N SER A 13 -0.67 8.62 13.89
CA SER A 13 -1.62 9.54 13.25
C SER A 13 -3.02 9.42 13.85
N SER A 14 -3.66 10.56 14.15
CA SER A 14 -4.94 10.63 14.85
C SER A 14 -6.06 11.14 13.95
N PHE A 15 -7.10 10.32 13.78
CA PHE A 15 -8.25 10.60 12.93
C PHE A 15 -9.52 10.81 13.74
N ARG A 16 -10.47 11.55 13.17
CA ARG A 16 -11.73 11.87 13.84
C ARG A 16 -12.77 10.76 13.65
N LYS A 17 -12.64 9.95 12.61
CA LYS A 17 -13.52 8.82 12.29
C LYS A 17 -12.73 7.52 12.09
N ILE A 18 -13.41 6.38 12.25
CA ILE A 18 -12.83 5.04 12.03
C ILE A 18 -12.56 4.82 10.53
N GLU A 19 -13.47 5.25 9.66
CA GLU A 19 -13.35 5.18 8.20
C GLU A 19 -12.09 5.88 7.67
N GLU A 20 -11.74 7.05 8.23
CA GLU A 20 -10.48 7.73 7.88
C GLU A 20 -9.24 6.98 8.39
N LEU A 21 -9.30 6.41 9.60
CA LEU A 21 -8.22 5.57 10.09
C LEU A 21 -8.05 4.31 9.22
N MET A 22 -9.14 3.67 8.81
CA MET A 22 -9.11 2.49 7.94
C MET A 22 -8.55 2.82 6.56
N GLN A 23 -8.98 3.94 5.96
CA GLN A 23 -8.40 4.41 4.70
C GLN A 23 -6.92 4.70 4.87
N HIS A 24 -6.52 5.42 5.93
CA HIS A 24 -5.11 5.68 6.25
C HIS A 24 -4.31 4.39 6.40
N GLN A 25 -4.80 3.42 7.17
CA GLN A 25 -4.11 2.15 7.34
C GLN A 25 -4.02 1.38 6.03
N GLN A 26 -5.03 1.43 5.18
CA GLN A 26 -5.03 0.77 3.89
C GLN A 26 -4.06 1.42 2.88
N VAL A 27 -3.99 2.76 2.84
CA VAL A 27 -3.14 3.48 1.87
C VAL A 27 -1.70 3.68 2.35
N VAL A 28 -1.47 3.87 3.65
CA VAL A 28 -0.15 4.19 4.22
C VAL A 28 0.52 2.97 4.83
N HIS A 29 -0.25 2.07 5.44
CA HIS A 29 0.27 0.89 6.15
C HIS A 29 -0.24 -0.43 5.57
N GLY A 30 -0.87 -0.40 4.40
CA GLY A 30 -1.40 -1.56 3.71
C GLY A 30 -0.28 -2.43 3.18
N LYS A 31 0.43 -3.13 4.07
CA LYS A 31 1.48 -4.11 3.77
C LYS A 31 0.98 -5.25 2.88
N ASP A 32 -0.33 -5.41 2.76
CA ASP A 32 -1.00 -6.41 1.91
C ASP A 32 -1.45 -5.85 0.54
N GLN A 33 -1.35 -4.54 0.32
CA GLN A 33 -1.79 -3.86 -0.91
C GLN A 33 -0.63 -3.22 -1.68
N SER A 34 0.57 -3.21 -1.10
CA SER A 34 1.81 -2.90 -1.80
C SER A 34 2.27 -4.09 -2.63
N TYR A 35 2.19 -3.95 -3.95
CA TYR A 35 2.73 -4.88 -4.91
C TYR A 35 4.25 -4.68 -4.99
N ARG A 36 5.00 -5.56 -4.34
CA ARG A 36 6.45 -5.56 -4.39
C ARG A 36 6.93 -6.21 -5.68
N CYS A 37 7.74 -5.50 -6.46
CA CYS A 37 8.42 -6.08 -7.59
C CYS A 37 9.47 -7.08 -7.11
N ASN A 38 9.35 -8.35 -7.52
CA ASN A 38 10.29 -9.39 -7.11
C ASN A 38 11.69 -9.25 -7.75
N SER A 39 11.82 -8.43 -8.79
CA SER A 39 13.08 -8.24 -9.53
C SER A 39 13.99 -7.15 -8.92
N CYS A 40 13.42 -6.16 -8.24
CA CYS A 40 14.17 -5.02 -7.69
C CYS A 40 13.76 -4.65 -6.25
N GLY A 41 12.69 -5.25 -5.73
CA GLY A 41 12.21 -5.00 -4.38
C GLY A 41 11.42 -3.70 -4.20
N LEU A 42 11.17 -2.94 -5.27
CA LEU A 42 10.36 -1.71 -5.24
C LEU A 42 8.90 -2.02 -4.93
N GLU A 43 8.31 -1.22 -4.04
CA GLU A 43 6.92 -1.36 -3.60
C GLU A 43 6.03 -0.37 -4.32
N TYR A 44 4.89 -0.86 -4.83
CA TYR A 44 3.90 -0.06 -5.54
C TYR A 44 2.54 -0.19 -4.88
N PHE A 45 1.84 0.91 -4.65
CA PHE A 45 0.49 0.92 -4.06
C PHE A 45 -0.61 0.36 -4.98
N GLY A 46 -0.26 -0.17 -6.15
CA GLY A 46 -1.22 -0.70 -7.12
C GLY A 46 -0.59 -1.61 -8.17
N MET A 47 -1.37 -2.59 -8.62
CA MET A 47 -0.91 -3.60 -9.58
C MET A 47 -0.59 -2.99 -10.95
N GLU A 48 -1.29 -1.93 -11.36
CA GLU A 48 -1.03 -1.21 -12.61
C GLU A 48 0.32 -0.49 -12.60
N GLN A 49 0.64 0.18 -11.49
CA GLN A 49 1.92 0.84 -11.28
C GLN A 49 3.07 -0.17 -11.28
N MET A 50 2.89 -1.32 -10.61
CA MET A 50 3.87 -2.41 -10.65
C MET A 50 4.03 -2.97 -12.07
N ARG A 51 2.93 -3.23 -12.79
CA ARG A 51 2.98 -3.76 -14.16
C ARG A 51 3.65 -2.80 -15.12
N ALA A 52 3.37 -1.51 -15.04
CA ALA A 52 4.01 -0.48 -15.85
C ALA A 52 5.53 -0.44 -15.56
N HIS A 53 5.92 -0.52 -14.30
CA HIS A 53 7.32 -0.62 -13.92
C HIS A 53 7.98 -1.89 -14.48
N ILE A 54 7.37 -3.07 -14.28
CA ILE A 54 7.92 -4.32 -14.77
C ILE A 54 8.03 -4.30 -16.30
N MET A 55 7.02 -3.80 -17.01
CA MET A 55 7.06 -3.71 -18.47
C MET A 55 8.18 -2.78 -18.97
N LYS A 56 8.42 -1.67 -18.28
CA LYS A 56 9.44 -0.67 -18.68
C LYS A 56 10.85 -1.06 -18.25
N PHE A 57 11.02 -1.61 -17.06
CA PHE A 57 12.33 -1.80 -16.41
C PHE A 57 12.72 -3.27 -16.26
N HIS A 58 11.76 -4.18 -16.25
CA HIS A 58 11.97 -5.62 -16.11
C HIS A 58 11.27 -6.38 -17.23
N SER A 59 11.42 -5.90 -18.48
CA SER A 59 10.87 -6.49 -19.71
C SER A 59 11.46 -7.88 -19.97
N TYR A 60 11.12 -8.83 -19.12
CA TYR A 60 11.48 -10.23 -19.19
C TYR A 60 10.21 -11.01 -18.90
N ARG A 61 9.56 -11.40 -20.01
CA ARG A 61 8.50 -12.42 -20.15
C ARG A 61 7.95 -12.97 -18.82
N ASN A 62 6.69 -12.66 -18.55
CA ASN A 62 5.83 -13.50 -17.71
C ASN A 62 5.85 -14.95 -18.23
N LYS A 63 6.78 -15.78 -17.75
CA LYS A 63 6.56 -17.22 -17.65
C LYS A 63 5.72 -17.40 -16.38
N ARG A 64 4.40 -17.30 -16.54
CA ARG A 64 3.48 -17.96 -15.63
C ARG A 64 3.69 -19.47 -15.85
N ILE A 65 4.22 -20.13 -14.82
CA ILE A 65 4.12 -21.58 -14.65
C ILE A 65 2.64 -21.89 -14.39
#